data_AF-A0A920ULG0-F1
#
_entry.id   AF-A0A920ULG0-F1
#
_cell.length_a   1.000
_cell.length_b   1.000
_cell.length_c   1.000
_cell.angle_alpha   90.00
_cell.angle_beta   90.00
_cell.angle_gamma   90.00
#
_symmetry.space_group_name_H-M   'P 1'
#
loop_
_entity.id
_entity.type
_entity.pdbx_description
1 polymer ?
#
loop_
_entity_poly.entity_id
_entity_poly.type
_entity_poly.pdbx_seq_one_letter_code
_entity_poly.pdbx_strand_id
1 'polypeptide(L)'
;MDAADQLISNADPQVKAQRRAAIEGTAMVGQQAQARQVENHKLSQHLWNGLSEVRVNCGSALVGTPEQVANQLLSYWKLGIDEFILSGFPHVEECHRTAEQVLPLLKKLIRILPIAKPLSFKICLD
;
A
#
# COMPACT_ATOMS: atom_id res chain seq x y z
N MET A 1 -9.69 7.90 7.05
CA MET A 1 -10.12 6.50 6.85
C MET A 1 -11.13 6.39 5.74
N ASP A 2 -11.89 7.46 5.51
CA ASP A 2 -12.87 7.59 4.42
C ASP A 2 -12.33 7.17 3.04
N ALA A 3 -11.08 7.52 2.71
CA ALA A 3 -10.47 7.11 1.44
C ALA A 3 -10.27 5.59 1.31
N ALA A 4 -9.97 4.88 2.40
CA ALA A 4 -9.80 3.43 2.39
C ALA A 4 -11.16 2.72 2.19
N ASP A 5 -12.18 3.20 2.89
CA ASP A 5 -13.53 2.65 2.79
C ASP A 5 -14.13 2.90 1.39
N GLN A 6 -13.84 4.06 0.79
CA GLN A 6 -14.23 4.37 -0.60
C GLN A 6 -13.57 3.44 -1.63
N LEU A 7 -12.34 2.97 -1.40
CA LEU A 7 -11.63 2.11 -2.38
C LEU A 7 -12.32 0.77 -2.63
N ILE A 8 -13.05 0.23 -1.64
CA ILE A 8 -13.76 -1.05 -1.76
C ILE A 8 -15.28 -0.92 -1.67
N SER A 9 -15.82 0.30 -1.61
CA SER A 9 -17.27 0.53 -1.44
C SER A 9 -18.08 -0.03 -2.60
N ASN A 10 -17.51 -0.05 -3.80
CA ASN A 10 -18.13 -0.54 -5.03
C ASN A 10 -17.64 -1.95 -5.44
N ALA A 11 -16.98 -2.65 -4.53
CA ALA A 11 -16.48 -4.00 -4.79
C ALA A 11 -17.63 -5.00 -4.96
N ASP A 12 -17.62 -5.72 -6.09
CA ASP A 12 -18.61 -6.75 -6.39
C ASP A 12 -18.56 -7.89 -5.33
N PRO A 13 -19.67 -8.20 -4.65
CA PRO A 13 -19.74 -9.31 -3.70
C PRO A 13 -19.29 -10.65 -4.27
N GLN A 14 -19.53 -10.91 -5.56
CA GLN A 14 -19.11 -12.13 -6.25
C GLN A 14 -17.57 -12.20 -6.34
N VAL A 15 -16.90 -11.09 -6.63
CA VAL A 15 -15.44 -11.01 -6.65
C VAL A 15 -14.89 -11.29 -5.25
N LYS A 16 -15.47 -10.68 -4.21
CA LYS A 16 -15.04 -10.94 -2.81
C LYS A 16 -15.19 -12.42 -2.44
N ALA A 17 -16.30 -13.05 -2.82
CA ALA A 17 -16.54 -14.47 -2.56
C ALA A 17 -15.53 -15.37 -3.29
N GLN A 18 -15.27 -15.11 -4.57
CA GLN A 18 -14.27 -15.83 -5.36
C GLN A 18 -12.86 -15.70 -4.76
N ARG A 19 -12.47 -14.49 -4.34
CA ARG A 19 -11.18 -14.24 -3.68
C ARG A 19 -11.04 -15.00 -2.37
N ARG A 20 -12.09 -15.02 -1.55
CA ARG A 20 -12.11 -15.79 -0.29
C ARG A 20 -11.92 -17.28 -0.54
N ALA A 21 -12.70 -17.85 -1.47
CA ALA A 21 -12.62 -19.27 -1.82
C ALA A 21 -11.24 -19.67 -2.36
N ALA A 22 -10.57 -18.79 -3.12
CA ALA A 22 -9.23 -19.06 -3.65
C ALA A 22 -8.12 -19.05 -2.58
N ILE A 23 -8.35 -18.42 -1.42
CA ILE A 23 -7.38 -18.34 -0.33
C ILE A 23 -7.66 -19.41 0.73
N GLU A 24 -8.91 -19.83 0.88
CA GLU A 24 -9.29 -20.88 1.82
C GLU A 24 -8.59 -22.20 1.47
N GLY A 25 -7.86 -22.77 2.44
CA GLY A 25 -7.12 -24.03 2.27
C GLY A 25 -5.82 -23.94 1.46
N THR A 26 -5.39 -22.75 1.02
CA THR A 26 -4.10 -22.59 0.34
C THR A 26 -2.92 -22.86 1.28
N ALA A 27 -1.89 -23.58 0.82
CA ALA A 27 -0.64 -23.75 1.56
C ALA A 27 0.32 -22.54 1.40
N MET A 28 -0.03 -21.58 0.56
CA MET A 28 0.80 -20.39 0.30
C MET A 28 0.73 -19.41 1.48
N VAL A 29 1.77 -19.41 2.32
CA VAL A 29 1.88 -18.52 3.48
C VAL A 29 1.72 -17.03 3.13
N GLY A 30 2.17 -16.62 1.94
CA GLY A 30 1.99 -15.25 1.46
C GLY A 30 0.51 -14.90 1.25
N GLN A 31 -0.26 -15.80 0.63
CA GLN A 31 -1.70 -15.57 0.43
C GLN A 31 -2.47 -15.55 1.75
N GLN A 32 -2.12 -16.45 2.69
CA GLN A 32 -2.70 -16.46 4.02
C GLN A 32 -2.42 -15.15 4.78
N ALA A 33 -1.19 -14.64 4.71
CA ALA A 33 -0.81 -13.37 5.34
C ALA A 33 -1.58 -12.16 4.77
N GLN A 34 -1.79 -12.14 3.45
CA GLN A 34 -2.55 -11.07 2.79
C GLN A 34 -4.04 -11.07 3.20
N ALA A 35 -4.64 -12.25 3.36
CA ALA A 35 -6.05 -12.39 3.76
C ALA A 35 -6.28 -12.38 5.27
N ARG A 36 -5.27 -12.00 6.07
CA ARG A 36 -5.41 -11.91 7.52
C ARG A 36 -6.56 -10.97 7.87
N GLN A 37 -7.53 -11.48 8.64
CA GLN A 37 -8.63 -10.65 9.13
C GLN A 37 -8.13 -9.74 10.25
N VAL A 38 -8.36 -8.44 10.09
CA VAL A 38 -8.08 -7.41 11.08
C VAL A 38 -9.25 -6.43 11.09
N GLU A 39 -9.51 -5.80 12.23
CA GLU A 39 -10.64 -4.90 12.38
C GLU A 39 -10.56 -3.74 11.36
N ASN A 40 -11.64 -3.54 10.60
CA ASN A 40 -11.73 -2.51 9.55
C ASN A 40 -10.55 -2.53 8.55
N HIS A 41 -9.92 -3.69 8.33
CA HIS A 41 -8.76 -3.89 7.45
C HIS A 41 -7.52 -3.04 7.80
N LYS A 42 -7.43 -2.51 9.02
CA LYS A 42 -6.33 -1.62 9.46
C LYS A 42 -5.19 -2.46 10.06
N LEU A 43 -4.09 -2.58 9.32
CA LEU A 43 -2.86 -3.19 9.81
C LEU A 43 -2.06 -2.21 10.67
N SER A 44 -2.09 -0.92 10.31
CA SER A 44 -1.55 0.19 11.10
C SER A 44 -2.28 1.49 10.73
N GLN A 45 -1.88 2.64 11.30
CA GLN A 45 -2.54 3.93 11.09
C GLN A 45 -2.74 4.30 9.60
N HIS A 46 -1.75 3.98 8.75
CA HIS A 46 -1.79 4.28 7.31
C HIS A 46 -1.60 3.04 6.44
N LEU A 47 -1.63 1.83 7.02
CA LEU A 47 -1.47 0.57 6.29
C LEU A 47 -2.77 -0.23 6.34
N TRP A 48 -3.32 -0.52 5.17
CA TRP A 48 -4.66 -1.08 5.03
C TRP A 48 -4.67 -2.31 4.11
N ASN A 49 -5.35 -3.39 4.49
CA ASN A 49 -5.34 -4.66 3.73
C ASN A 49 -6.65 -4.98 2.98
N GLY A 50 -7.61 -4.06 2.90
CA GLY A 50 -8.90 -4.36 2.28
C GLY A 50 -8.82 -4.57 0.76
N LEU A 51 -7.76 -4.11 0.09
CA LEU A 51 -7.51 -4.47 -1.32
C LEU A 51 -7.38 -5.98 -1.53
N SER A 52 -6.95 -6.74 -0.51
CA SER A 52 -6.82 -8.19 -0.60
C SER A 52 -8.16 -8.90 -0.88
N GLU A 53 -9.29 -8.26 -0.55
CA GLU A 53 -10.64 -8.79 -0.79
C GLU A 53 -11.00 -8.83 -2.27
N VAL A 54 -10.35 -8.02 -3.10
CA VAL A 54 -10.72 -7.84 -4.51
C VAL A 54 -9.57 -8.04 -5.48
N ARG A 55 -8.31 -7.82 -5.06
CA ARG A 55 -7.13 -7.91 -5.92
C ARG A 55 -6.21 -9.05 -5.48
N VAL A 56 -5.68 -9.77 -6.47
CA VAL A 56 -4.65 -10.80 -6.27
C VAL A 56 -3.30 -10.15 -6.02
N ASN A 57 -2.50 -10.70 -5.11
CA ASN A 57 -1.12 -10.29 -4.84
C ASN A 57 -0.93 -8.86 -4.32
N CYS A 58 -2.01 -8.16 -3.95
CA CYS A 58 -1.95 -6.85 -3.32
C CYS A 58 -2.40 -6.98 -1.86
N GLY A 59 -1.44 -7.29 -0.99
CA GLY A 59 -1.70 -7.56 0.42
C GLY A 59 -2.06 -6.35 1.25
N SER A 60 -1.57 -5.17 0.86
CA SER A 60 -1.71 -3.95 1.65
C SER A 60 -1.49 -2.71 0.80
N ALA A 61 -2.17 -1.62 1.14
CA ALA A 61 -2.01 -0.30 0.57
C ALA A 61 -1.68 0.73 1.66
N LEU A 62 -0.92 1.76 1.27
CA LEU A 62 -0.77 2.96 2.06
C LEU A 62 -1.93 3.91 1.76
N VAL A 63 -2.65 4.37 2.78
CA VAL A 63 -3.82 5.27 2.61
C VAL A 63 -3.70 6.49 3.52
N GLY A 64 -3.74 7.68 2.92
CA GLY A 64 -3.66 8.96 3.61
C GLY A 64 -3.38 10.13 2.66
N THR A 65 -3.08 11.30 3.22
CA THR A 65 -2.56 12.46 2.46
C THR A 65 -1.14 12.18 1.96
N PRO A 66 -0.62 12.94 0.97
CA PRO A 66 0.76 12.79 0.50
C PRO A 66 1.79 12.88 1.63
N GLU A 67 1.58 13.74 2.63
CA GLU A 67 2.45 13.88 3.80
C GLU A 67 2.40 12.63 4.69
N GLN A 68 1.21 12.07 4.91
CA GLN A 68 1.04 10.86 5.72
C GLN A 68 1.72 9.67 5.05
N VAL A 69 1.53 9.50 3.74
CA VAL A 69 2.18 8.44 2.97
C VAL A 69 3.70 8.62 2.95
N ALA A 70 4.20 9.83 2.73
CA ALA A 70 5.64 10.12 2.76
C ALA A 70 6.26 9.83 4.13
N ASN A 71 5.58 10.17 5.23
CA ASN A 71 6.04 9.84 6.58
C ASN A 71 6.04 8.33 6.85
N GLN A 72 5.04 7.61 6.35
CA GLN A 72 5.00 6.15 6.48
C GLN A 72 6.15 5.49 5.69
N LEU A 73 6.42 5.93 4.46
CA LEU A 73 7.59 5.48 3.68
C LEU A 73 8.91 5.82 4.38
N LEU A 74 9.02 7.01 4.98
CA LEU A 74 10.18 7.39 5.78
C LEU A 74 10.40 6.44 6.96
N SER A 75 9.34 5.96 7.61
CA SER A 75 9.45 5.01 8.72
C SER A 75 10.10 3.69 8.27
N TYR A 76 9.69 3.16 7.11
CA TYR A 76 10.31 1.98 6.51
C TYR A 76 11.77 2.23 6.13
N TRP A 77 12.07 3.40 5.56
CA TRP A 77 13.44 3.78 5.24
C TRP A 77 14.35 3.88 6.46
N LYS A 78 13.84 4.41 7.58
CA LYS A 78 14.59 4.44 8.86
C LYS A 78 14.92 3.02 9.34
N LEU A 79 14.02 2.05 9.11
CA LEU A 79 14.25 0.62 9.41
C LEU A 79 15.22 -0.06 8.42
N GLY A 80 15.65 0.62 7.36
CA GLY A 80 16.62 0.11 6.40
C GLY A 80 16.01 -0.37 5.07
N ILE A 81 14.72 -0.15 4.83
CA ILE A 81 14.08 -0.45 3.53
C ILE A 81 14.34 0.73 2.59
N ASP A 82 15.17 0.54 1.57
CA ASP A 82 15.58 1.61 0.66
C ASP A 82 15.02 1.49 -0.75
N GLU A 83 14.39 0.37 -1.13
CA GLU A 83 13.71 0.18 -2.41
C GLU A 83 12.21 -0.04 -2.22
N PHE A 84 11.41 0.75 -2.95
CA PHE A 84 9.95 0.66 -2.92
C PHE A 84 9.40 0.44 -4.33
N ILE A 85 8.53 -0.57 -4.46
CA ILE A 85 7.74 -0.84 -5.66
C ILE A 85 6.30 -0.48 -5.33
N LEU A 86 5.81 0.61 -5.94
CA LEU A 86 4.48 1.16 -5.66
C LEU A 86 3.55 0.95 -6.86
N SER A 87 2.32 0.55 -6.60
CA SER A 87 1.21 0.47 -7.56
C SER A 87 -0.01 1.16 -6.95
N GLY A 88 -0.80 1.86 -7.75
CA GLY A 88 -2.03 2.51 -7.30
C GLY A 88 -3.15 2.45 -8.35
N PHE A 89 -4.37 2.80 -7.96
CA PHE A 89 -5.55 2.83 -8.84
C PHE A 89 -6.22 4.21 -8.85
N PRO A 90 -6.59 4.74 -10.03
CA PRO A 90 -6.18 4.29 -11.37
C PRO A 90 -4.67 4.46 -11.62
N HIS A 91 -4.05 3.56 -12.40
CA HIS A 91 -2.59 3.41 -12.46
C HIS A 91 -1.83 4.68 -12.87
N VAL A 92 -2.23 5.30 -13.98
CA VAL A 92 -1.52 6.47 -14.54
C VAL A 92 -1.63 7.66 -13.58
N GLU A 93 -2.82 7.90 -13.08
CA GLU A 93 -3.15 8.99 -12.19
C GLU A 93 -2.45 8.84 -10.84
N GLU A 94 -2.39 7.63 -10.28
CA GLU A 94 -1.62 7.35 -9.08
C GLU A 94 -0.11 7.43 -9.30
N CYS A 95 0.38 7.08 -10.49
CA CYS A 95 1.76 7.32 -10.88
C CYS A 95 2.10 8.82 -10.82
N HIS A 96 1.27 9.66 -11.44
CA HIS A 96 1.43 11.12 -11.40
C HIS A 96 1.33 11.66 -9.97
N ARG A 97 0.28 11.29 -9.22
CA ARG A 97 0.11 11.73 -7.82
C ARG A 97 1.31 11.34 -6.95
N THR A 98 1.80 10.11 -7.08
CA THR A 98 2.96 9.65 -6.30
C THR A 98 4.22 10.42 -6.69
N ALA A 99 4.49 10.56 -8.00
CA ALA A 99 5.67 11.24 -8.50
C ALA A 99 5.71 12.73 -8.14
N GLU A 100 4.56 13.40 -8.20
CA GLU A 100 4.45 14.85 -8.03
C GLU A 100 4.25 15.27 -6.56
N GLN A 101 3.56 14.44 -5.76
CA GLN A 101 3.14 14.84 -4.41
C GLN A 101 3.88 14.08 -3.32
N VAL A 102 4.14 12.78 -3.48
CA VAL A 102 4.73 11.95 -2.42
C VAL A 102 6.26 11.95 -2.47
N LEU A 103 6.85 11.68 -3.65
CA LEU A 103 8.30 11.56 -3.78
C LEU A 103 9.06 12.83 -3.38
N PRO A 104 8.62 14.06 -3.73
CA PRO A 104 9.31 15.27 -3.30
C PRO A 104 9.31 15.45 -1.78
N LEU A 105 8.19 15.13 -1.12
CA LEU A 105 8.08 15.19 0.34
C LEU A 105 9.04 14.20 1.00
N LEU A 106 9.07 12.95 0.54
CA LEU A 106 9.97 11.93 1.08
C LEU A 106 11.44 12.31 0.89
N LYS A 107 11.84 12.78 -0.30
CA LYS A 107 13.21 13.26 -0.56
C LYS A 107 13.59 14.41 0.37
N LYS A 108 12.67 15.36 0.60
CA LYS A 108 12.88 16.46 1.54
C LYS A 108 13.08 15.95 2.97
N LEU A 109 12.25 15.00 3.41
CA LEU A 109 12.34 14.40 4.74
C LEU A 109 13.64 13.64 4.96
N ILE A 110 14.11 12.88 3.97
CA ILE A 110 15.39 12.15 4.05
C ILE A 110 16.56 13.12 4.10
N ARG A 111 16.56 14.16 3.26
CA ARG A 111 17.66 15.13 3.16
C ARG A 111 17.95 15.86 4.48
N ILE A 112 16.94 16.08 5.33
CA ILE A 112 17.10 16.79 6.61
C ILE A 112 17.54 15.88 7.76
N LEU A 113 17.59 14.55 7.55
CA LEU A 113 18.06 13.62 8.57
C LEU A 113 19.59 13.53 8.56
N PRO A 114 20.23 13.36 9.73
CA PRO A 114 21.69 13.20 9.83
C PRO A 114 22.15 11.78 9.45
N ILE A 115 21.45 11.11 8.54
CA ILE A 115 21.64 9.70 8.18
C ILE A 115 21.79 9.62 6.66
N ALA A 116 22.92 9.12 6.19
CA ALA A 116 23.16 8.86 4.77
C ALA A 116 22.87 7.40 4.43
N LYS A 117 21.74 7.15 3.75
CA LYS A 117 21.40 5.85 3.14
C LYS A 117 20.82 6.07 1.75
N PRO A 118 20.98 5.12 0.82
CA PRO A 118 20.38 5.23 -0.51
C PRO A 118 18.85 5.21 -0.46
N LEU A 119 18.23 5.64 -1.56
CA LEU A 119 16.78 5.59 -1.78
C LEU A 119 16.52 5.28 -3.26
N SER A 120 15.79 4.20 -3.52
CA SER A 120 15.35 3.76 -4.85
C SER A 120 13.83 3.65 -4.88
N PHE A 121 13.22 4.12 -5.97
CA PHE A 121 11.77 4.05 -6.18
C PHE A 121 11.46 3.56 -7.58
N LYS A 122 10.54 2.62 -7.67
CA LYS A 122 9.89 2.19 -8.90
C LYS A 122 8.38 2.33 -8.72
N ILE A 123 7.74 3.02 -9.67
CA ILE A 123 6.29 3.08 -9.72
C ILE A 123 5.85 2.19 -10.88
N CYS A 124 5.04 1.18 -10.58
CA CYS A 124 4.52 0.20 -11.51
C CYS A 124 3.10 0.58 -11.96
N LEU A 125 2.85 0.40 -13.26
CA LEU A 125 1.57 0.66 -13.94
C LEU A 125 0.80 -0.64 -14.25
N ASP A 126 1.13 -1.74 -13.58
CA ASP A 126 0.71 -3.12 -13.85
C ASP A 126 -0.80 -3.34 -13.85
#